data_AF-A0A7W0WQ83-F1
#
_entry.id   AF-A0A7W0WQ83-F1
#
_cell.length_a   1.000
_cell.length_b   1.000
_cell.length_c   1.000
_cell.angle_alpha   90.00
_cell.angle_beta   90.00
_cell.angle_gamma   90.00
#
_symmetry.space_group_name_H-M   'P 1'
#
loop_
_entity.id
_entity.type
_entity.pdbx_description
1 polymer ?
#
loop_
_entity_poly.entity_id
_entity_poly.type
_entity_poly.pdbx_seq_one_letter_code
_entity_poly.pdbx_strand_id
1 'polypeptide(L)'
;PMPIAAALVAKAEHLGVAVADDVVNQLFAGLWAAGAFDLTLSGDKIGIIAALLDDDVRTLEVTMSLPPTMKTAGTGLELAVGDLIVTAKDEAGTAVQTFALSLSTTMVAGPTADNRLVLTTTTPVVKAQILSQSAAVDNPLDASELEGIITGVWGVVGGMADDALGKIPMPAIAGIQLGAPTVEGNAGYLVMDVGAP
;
A
#
# COMPACT_ATOMS: atom_id res chain seq x y z
N PRO A 1 -21.03 16.79 9.09
CA PRO A 1 -19.74 17.12 9.76
C PRO A 1 -19.85 16.90 11.28
N MET A 2 -19.22 15.84 11.81
CA MET A 2 -19.32 15.49 13.22
C MET A 2 -18.38 16.35 14.10
N PRO A 3 -18.80 16.74 15.32
CA PRO A 3 -18.09 17.66 16.22
C PRO A 3 -16.74 17.14 16.79
N ILE A 4 -16.36 15.89 16.52
CA ILE A 4 -15.15 15.25 17.07
C ILE A 4 -13.86 15.78 16.39
N ALA A 5 -13.88 15.97 15.07
CA ALA A 5 -12.73 16.52 14.35
C ALA A 5 -12.40 17.96 14.79
N ALA A 6 -13.43 18.78 15.08
CA ALA A 6 -13.24 20.14 15.58
C ALA A 6 -12.62 20.16 16.98
N ALA A 7 -12.99 19.22 17.86
CA ALA A 7 -12.43 19.14 19.21
C ALA A 7 -10.96 18.66 19.22
N LEU A 8 -10.56 17.83 18.26
CA LEU A 8 -9.17 17.37 18.11
C LEU A 8 -8.29 18.44 17.46
N VAL A 9 -8.78 19.11 16.40
CA VAL A 9 -8.09 20.28 15.83
C VAL A 9 -7.98 21.41 16.87
N ALA A 10 -8.98 21.58 17.74
CA ALA A 10 -8.92 22.55 18.83
C ALA A 10 -7.93 22.18 19.96
N LYS A 11 -7.45 20.93 19.99
CA LYS A 11 -6.38 20.48 20.90
C LYS A 11 -4.99 20.59 20.27
N ALA A 12 -4.89 20.80 18.96
CA ALA A 12 -3.62 21.11 18.34
C ALA A 12 -3.05 22.38 18.98
N GLU A 13 -1.80 22.32 19.44
CA GLU A 13 -1.14 23.48 20.04
C GLU A 13 -0.76 24.51 18.96
N HIS A 14 -0.75 24.08 17.69
CA HIS A 14 -0.31 24.87 16.55
C HIS A 14 -1.28 24.74 15.36
N LEU A 15 -0.81 24.30 14.18
CA LEU A 15 -1.64 24.08 13.01
C LEU A 15 -2.12 22.62 12.97
N GLY A 16 -3.39 22.40 13.31
CA GLY A 16 -4.03 21.10 13.18
C GLY A 16 -4.57 20.85 11.77
N VAL A 17 -4.08 19.80 11.11
CA VAL A 17 -4.60 19.29 9.83
C VAL A 17 -5.24 17.93 10.06
N ALA A 18 -6.53 17.80 9.77
CA ALA A 18 -7.24 16.52 9.84
C ALA A 18 -7.50 15.99 8.42
N VAL A 19 -7.00 14.79 8.11
CA VAL A 19 -7.24 14.08 6.85
C VAL A 19 -8.24 12.96 7.12
N ALA A 20 -9.42 13.05 6.51
CA ALA A 20 -10.42 11.99 6.61
C ALA A 20 -9.98 10.74 5.85
N ASP A 21 -10.22 9.56 6.40
CA ASP A 21 -10.00 8.30 5.70
C ASP A 21 -10.84 8.21 4.42
N ASP A 22 -12.05 8.77 4.42
CA ASP A 22 -12.93 8.87 3.25
C ASP A 22 -12.28 9.61 2.07
N VAL A 23 -11.49 10.66 2.32
CA VAL A 23 -10.78 11.37 1.24
C VAL A 23 -9.71 10.47 0.60
N VAL A 24 -8.99 9.70 1.41
CA VAL A 24 -7.99 8.74 0.93
C VAL A 24 -8.66 7.60 0.16
N ASN A 25 -9.77 7.10 0.69
CA ASN A 25 -10.57 6.06 0.03
C ASN A 25 -11.15 6.53 -1.31
N GLN A 26 -11.63 7.77 -1.39
CA GLN A 26 -12.11 8.35 -2.66
C GLN A 26 -10.98 8.51 -3.67
N LEU A 27 -9.78 8.92 -3.24
CA LEU A 27 -8.60 8.98 -4.10
C LEU A 27 -8.24 7.59 -4.64
N PHE A 28 -8.18 6.57 -3.78
CA PHE A 28 -7.88 5.20 -4.19
C PHE A 28 -8.96 4.61 -5.09
N ALA A 29 -10.23 4.87 -4.81
CA ALA A 29 -11.32 4.47 -5.68
C ALA A 29 -11.19 5.10 -7.08
N GLY A 30 -10.81 6.38 -7.17
CA GLY A 30 -10.57 7.07 -8.43
C GLY A 30 -9.38 6.51 -9.21
N LEU A 31 -8.25 6.27 -8.53
CA LEU A 31 -7.06 5.66 -9.14
C LEU A 31 -7.32 4.23 -9.62
N TRP A 32 -8.03 3.44 -8.82
CA TRP A 32 -8.45 2.10 -9.18
C TRP A 32 -9.38 2.09 -10.39
N ALA A 33 -10.40 2.96 -10.41
CA ALA A 33 -11.31 3.08 -11.54
C ALA A 33 -10.59 3.53 -12.83
N ALA A 34 -9.45 4.21 -12.71
CA ALA A 34 -8.58 4.59 -13.83
C ALA A 34 -7.59 3.49 -14.26
N GLY A 35 -7.60 2.31 -13.61
CA GLY A 35 -6.67 1.21 -13.88
C GLY A 35 -5.24 1.46 -13.39
N ALA A 36 -5.02 2.44 -12.50
CA ALA A 36 -3.68 2.82 -12.04
C ALA A 36 -2.97 1.73 -11.23
N PHE A 37 -3.70 0.72 -10.74
CA PHE A 37 -3.17 -0.40 -9.98
C PHE A 37 -3.03 -1.69 -10.81
N ASP A 38 -3.48 -1.68 -12.06
CA ASP A 38 -3.29 -2.82 -12.96
C ASP A 38 -1.85 -2.78 -13.48
N LEU A 39 -1.09 -3.83 -13.18
CA LEU A 39 0.33 -3.91 -13.49
C LEU A 39 0.60 -5.13 -14.35
N THR A 40 1.39 -4.93 -15.40
CA THR A 40 1.99 -6.03 -16.15
C THR A 40 3.50 -5.91 -16.01
N LEU A 41 4.11 -6.91 -15.39
CA LEU A 41 5.55 -7.00 -15.18
C LEU A 41 6.11 -8.08 -16.10
N SER A 42 7.18 -7.77 -16.83
CA SER A 42 7.84 -8.70 -17.75
C SER A 42 9.36 -8.51 -17.74
N GLY A 43 10.06 -9.54 -18.26
CA GLY A 43 11.52 -9.53 -18.40
C GLY A 43 12.24 -9.35 -17.07
N ASP A 44 13.23 -8.45 -17.04
CA ASP A 44 14.09 -8.24 -15.86
C ASP A 44 13.34 -7.79 -14.61
N LYS A 45 12.12 -7.23 -14.76
CA LYS A 45 11.31 -6.75 -13.64
C LYS A 45 10.75 -7.88 -12.76
N ILE A 46 10.69 -9.10 -13.28
CA ILE A 46 10.22 -10.27 -12.53
C ILE A 46 11.34 -11.24 -12.19
N GLY A 47 12.60 -10.97 -12.54
CA GLY A 47 13.70 -11.95 -12.59
C GLY A 47 13.77 -12.95 -11.43
N ILE A 48 13.90 -12.47 -10.18
CA ILE A 48 13.94 -13.35 -9.00
C ILE A 48 12.58 -14.01 -8.72
N ILE A 49 11.48 -13.29 -8.96
CA ILE A 49 10.13 -13.77 -8.67
C ILE A 49 9.75 -14.88 -9.67
N ALA A 50 10.12 -14.75 -10.94
CA ALA A 50 9.89 -15.76 -11.96
C ALA A 50 10.54 -17.09 -11.57
N ALA A 51 11.82 -17.08 -11.18
CA ALA A 51 12.53 -18.27 -10.72
C ALA A 51 11.93 -18.91 -9.44
N LEU A 52 11.23 -18.13 -8.61
CA LEU A 52 10.54 -18.64 -7.43
C LEU A 52 9.14 -19.19 -7.75
N LEU A 53 8.54 -18.79 -8.87
CA LEU A 53 7.21 -19.23 -9.29
C LEU A 53 7.30 -20.45 -10.20
N ASP A 54 8.01 -20.33 -11.32
CA ASP A 54 8.34 -21.40 -12.27
C ASP A 54 9.30 -20.85 -13.36
N ASP A 55 10.23 -21.66 -13.84
CA ASP A 55 11.25 -21.27 -14.83
C ASP A 55 10.67 -20.82 -16.17
N ASP A 56 9.42 -21.19 -16.49
CA ASP A 56 8.73 -20.79 -17.71
C ASP A 56 7.95 -19.48 -17.57
N VAL A 57 7.85 -18.89 -16.37
CA VAL A 57 7.15 -17.60 -16.17
C VAL A 57 7.91 -16.48 -16.86
N ARG A 58 7.21 -15.72 -17.71
CA ARG A 58 7.73 -14.56 -18.45
C ARG A 58 7.01 -13.26 -18.13
N THR A 59 5.75 -13.36 -17.72
CA THR A 59 4.90 -12.22 -17.41
C THR A 59 4.12 -12.45 -16.12
N LEU A 60 4.05 -11.42 -15.28
CA LEU A 60 3.12 -11.35 -14.16
C LEU A 60 2.10 -10.25 -14.44
N GLU A 61 0.83 -10.62 -14.49
CA GLU A 61 -0.28 -9.69 -14.53
C GLU A 61 -0.89 -9.59 -13.14
N VAL A 62 -0.98 -8.36 -12.63
CA VAL A 62 -1.57 -8.04 -11.35
C VAL A 62 -2.79 -7.17 -11.61
N THR A 63 -3.94 -7.61 -11.11
CA THR A 63 -5.20 -6.88 -11.25
C THR A 63 -5.90 -6.81 -9.91
N MET A 64 -6.61 -5.71 -9.66
CA MET A 64 -7.36 -5.53 -8.43
C MET A 64 -8.86 -5.56 -8.71
N SER A 65 -9.57 -6.50 -8.07
CA SER A 65 -11.02 -6.61 -8.25
C SER A 65 -11.79 -5.54 -7.50
N LEU A 66 -11.21 -5.01 -6.42
CA LEU A 66 -11.76 -3.97 -5.57
C LEU A 66 -10.72 -2.89 -5.30
N PRO A 67 -11.12 -1.64 -5.08
CA PRO A 67 -10.18 -0.58 -4.72
C PRO A 67 -9.49 -0.86 -3.38
N PRO A 68 -8.24 -0.43 -3.19
CA PRO A 68 -7.61 -0.41 -1.87
C PRO A 68 -8.45 0.42 -0.90
N THR A 69 -8.46 0.01 0.37
CA THR A 69 -9.13 0.75 1.43
C THR A 69 -8.16 1.15 2.52
N MET A 70 -8.43 2.30 3.11
CA MET A 70 -7.72 2.89 4.22
C MET A 70 -8.70 3.10 5.36
N LYS A 71 -8.31 2.72 6.57
CA LYS A 71 -9.04 3.07 7.79
C LYS A 71 -8.06 3.48 8.88
N THR A 72 -8.54 4.24 9.85
CA THR A 72 -7.74 4.55 11.05
C THR A 72 -7.69 3.36 12.00
N ALA A 73 -6.50 2.99 12.46
CA ALA A 73 -6.29 1.88 13.39
C ALA A 73 -5.32 2.29 14.50
N GLY A 74 -5.83 2.49 15.72
CA GLY A 74 -5.04 3.03 16.82
C GLY A 74 -4.45 4.40 16.46
N THR A 75 -3.13 4.54 16.57
CA THR A 75 -2.40 5.78 16.23
C THR A 75 -1.99 5.86 14.75
N GLY A 76 -2.26 4.83 13.94
CA GLY A 76 -1.83 4.75 12.54
C GLY A 76 -2.99 4.62 11.57
N LEU A 77 -2.62 4.35 10.32
CA LEU A 77 -3.53 4.02 9.24
C LEU A 77 -3.37 2.55 8.88
N GLU A 78 -4.46 1.82 8.66
CA GLU A 78 -4.42 0.46 8.13
C GLU A 78 -4.83 0.50 6.66
N LEU A 79 -3.88 0.13 5.81
CA LEU A 79 -4.11 -0.11 4.38
C LEU A 79 -4.52 -1.57 4.21
N ALA A 80 -5.66 -1.80 3.57
CA ALA A 80 -6.10 -3.12 3.15
C ALA A 80 -6.27 -3.15 1.62
N VAL A 81 -5.59 -4.10 1.00
CA VAL A 81 -5.65 -4.43 -0.42
C VAL A 81 -6.24 -5.84 -0.51
N GLY A 82 -7.51 -5.95 -0.88
CA GLY A 82 -8.18 -7.22 -1.08
C GLY A 82 -8.24 -7.62 -2.54
N ASP A 83 -8.53 -8.89 -2.79
CA ASP A 83 -8.91 -9.44 -4.10
C ASP A 83 -7.95 -9.08 -5.24
N LEU A 84 -6.66 -9.12 -4.95
CA LEU A 84 -5.60 -8.91 -5.92
C LEU A 84 -5.34 -10.24 -6.64
N ILE A 85 -5.66 -10.30 -7.92
CA ILE A 85 -5.44 -11.47 -8.76
C ILE A 85 -4.11 -11.30 -9.46
N VAL A 86 -3.20 -12.24 -9.20
CA VAL A 86 -1.94 -12.33 -9.93
C VAL A 86 -1.99 -13.55 -10.84
N THR A 87 -1.72 -13.32 -12.12
CA THR A 87 -1.63 -14.35 -13.14
C THR A 87 -0.21 -14.40 -13.65
N ALA A 88 0.46 -15.53 -13.43
CA ALA A 88 1.74 -15.83 -14.04
C ALA A 88 1.52 -16.47 -15.41
N LYS A 89 2.19 -15.95 -16.42
CA LYS A 89 2.07 -16.40 -17.82
C LYS A 89 3.42 -16.78 -18.40
N ASP A 90 3.39 -17.80 -19.25
CA ASP A 90 4.55 -18.24 -20.04
C ASP A 90 4.86 -17.30 -21.22
N GLU A 91 5.84 -17.68 -22.04
CA GLU A 91 6.23 -16.93 -23.24
C GLU A 91 5.10 -16.84 -24.29
N ALA A 92 4.23 -17.85 -24.34
CA ALA A 92 3.07 -17.86 -25.24
C ALA A 92 1.89 -17.02 -24.71
N GLY A 93 2.00 -16.46 -23.50
CA GLY A 93 0.93 -15.72 -22.82
C GLY A 93 -0.13 -16.63 -22.18
N THR A 94 0.15 -17.92 -22.04
CA THR A 94 -0.72 -18.88 -21.38
C THR A 94 -0.57 -18.75 -19.86
N ALA A 95 -1.68 -18.68 -19.13
CA ALA A 95 -1.65 -18.69 -17.68
C ALA A 95 -1.12 -20.04 -17.16
N VAL A 96 0.02 -20.01 -16.47
CA VAL A 96 0.61 -21.19 -15.83
C VAL A 96 0.18 -21.29 -14.37
N GLN A 97 0.02 -20.15 -13.70
CA GLN A 97 -0.47 -20.09 -12.32
C GLN A 97 -1.32 -18.84 -12.10
N THR A 98 -2.32 -18.95 -11.23
CA THR A 98 -3.18 -17.84 -10.83
C THR A 98 -3.45 -17.91 -9.35
N PHE A 99 -3.27 -16.79 -8.67
CA PHE A 99 -3.43 -16.68 -7.23
C PHE A 99 -4.21 -15.42 -6.87
N ALA A 100 -5.01 -15.54 -5.81
CA ALA A 100 -5.68 -14.43 -5.16
C ALA A 100 -4.91 -14.05 -3.90
N LEU A 101 -4.64 -12.76 -3.75
CA LEU A 101 -3.88 -12.19 -2.66
C LEU A 101 -4.73 -11.16 -1.93
N SER A 102 -4.58 -11.14 -0.62
CA SER A 102 -5.02 -10.07 0.25
C SER A 102 -3.87 -9.63 1.13
N LEU A 103 -3.74 -8.31 1.29
CA LEU A 103 -2.65 -7.64 1.97
C LEU A 103 -3.28 -6.66 2.95
N SER A 104 -2.81 -6.68 4.20
CA SER A 104 -3.08 -5.60 5.15
C SER A 104 -1.80 -5.14 5.80
N THR A 105 -1.52 -3.84 5.78
CA THR A 105 -0.36 -3.26 6.47
C THR A 105 -0.78 -2.03 7.28
N THR A 106 -0.08 -1.79 8.38
CA THR A 106 -0.19 -0.51 9.09
C THR A 106 0.81 0.47 8.48
N MET A 107 0.38 1.70 8.25
CA MET A 107 1.23 2.82 7.93
C MET A 107 1.39 3.68 9.17
N VAL A 108 2.65 3.99 9.48
CA VAL A 108 3.02 4.88 10.55
C VAL A 108 3.45 6.20 9.93
N ALA A 109 2.88 7.28 10.42
CA ALA A 109 3.25 8.61 10.00
C ALA A 109 4.36 9.15 10.91
N GLY A 110 5.38 9.76 10.32
CA GLY A 110 6.49 10.35 11.06
C GLY A 110 7.11 11.55 10.35
N PRO A 111 7.84 12.41 11.09
CA PRO A 111 8.56 13.53 10.50
C PRO A 111 9.83 13.05 9.78
N THR A 112 10.16 13.67 8.65
CA THR A 112 11.47 13.54 8.01
C THR A 112 12.46 14.60 8.53
N ALA A 113 13.74 14.41 8.24
CA ALA A 113 14.80 15.38 8.56
C ALA A 113 14.57 16.78 7.94
N ASP A 114 13.76 16.87 6.89
CA ASP A 114 13.41 18.12 6.20
C ASP A 114 12.03 18.68 6.63
N ASN A 115 11.51 18.27 7.79
CA ASN A 115 10.17 18.62 8.31
C ASN A 115 9.02 18.27 7.36
N ARG A 116 9.15 17.20 6.57
CA ARG A 116 8.04 16.66 5.78
C ARG A 116 7.38 15.52 6.54
N LEU A 117 6.13 15.24 6.18
CA LEU A 117 5.49 14.01 6.61
C LEU A 117 5.98 12.85 5.73
N VAL A 118 6.38 11.76 6.36
CA VAL A 118 6.55 10.47 5.70
C VAL A 118 5.52 9.50 6.26
N LEU A 119 4.95 8.70 5.36
CA LEU A 119 4.19 7.52 5.74
C LEU A 119 5.10 6.32 5.45
N THR A 120 5.37 5.53 6.46
CA THR A 120 6.18 4.31 6.36
C THR A 120 5.26 3.12 6.54
N THR A 121 5.29 2.20 5.58
CA THR A 121 4.58 0.93 5.65
C THR A 121 5.28 -0.02 6.61
N THR A 122 4.50 -0.78 7.37
CA THR A 122 5.02 -1.86 8.23
C THR A 122 4.99 -3.18 7.47
N THR A 123 5.53 -4.23 8.09
CA THR A 123 5.43 -5.59 7.56
C THR A 123 3.95 -5.96 7.37
N PRO A 124 3.53 -6.35 6.15
CA PRO A 124 2.15 -6.67 5.88
C PRO A 124 1.81 -8.04 6.42
N VAL A 125 0.54 -8.22 6.75
CA VAL A 125 -0.07 -9.54 6.81
C VAL A 125 -0.54 -9.87 5.39
N VAL A 126 0.03 -10.93 4.83
CA VAL A 126 -0.35 -11.45 3.52
C VAL A 126 -1.21 -12.69 3.71
N LYS A 127 -2.26 -12.79 2.92
CA LYS A 127 -3.06 -14.00 2.75
C LYS A 127 -3.10 -14.36 1.29
N ALA A 128 -2.73 -15.59 0.97
CA ALA A 128 -2.71 -16.08 -0.39
C ALA A 128 -3.62 -17.29 -0.57
N GLN A 129 -4.25 -17.36 -1.73
CA GLN A 129 -4.99 -18.54 -2.17
C GLN A 129 -4.60 -18.85 -3.61
N ILE A 130 -4.27 -20.11 -3.86
CA ILE A 130 -4.05 -20.61 -5.22
C ILE A 130 -5.41 -20.87 -5.85
N LEU A 131 -5.66 -20.23 -7.00
CA LEU A 131 -6.88 -20.43 -7.79
C LEU A 131 -6.68 -21.52 -8.83
N SER A 132 -5.52 -21.52 -9.49
CA SER A 132 -5.14 -22.55 -10.46
C SER A 132 -3.63 -22.65 -10.60
N GLN A 133 -3.13 -23.86 -10.82
CA GLN A 133 -1.76 -24.13 -11.25
C GLN A 133 -1.80 -25.19 -12.35
N SER A 134 -1.02 -24.99 -13.40
CA SER A 134 -0.85 -25.97 -14.46
C SER A 134 -0.14 -27.20 -13.92
N ALA A 135 -0.51 -28.38 -14.42
CA ALA A 135 0.19 -29.63 -14.11
C ALA A 135 1.61 -29.69 -14.73
N ALA A 136 1.95 -28.75 -15.61
CA ALA A 136 3.27 -28.61 -16.21
C ALA A 136 4.25 -27.78 -15.36
N VAL A 137 3.79 -27.20 -14.25
CA VAL A 137 4.66 -26.46 -13.31
C VAL A 137 5.55 -27.46 -12.58
N ASP A 138 6.86 -27.22 -12.59
CA ASP A 138 7.85 -28.14 -12.01
C ASP A 138 7.80 -28.14 -10.48
N ASN A 139 7.52 -26.97 -9.89
CA ASN A 139 7.44 -26.77 -8.44
C ASN A 139 6.09 -26.14 -8.07
N PRO A 140 5.02 -26.96 -7.95
CA PRO A 140 3.71 -26.44 -7.57
C PRO A 140 3.79 -25.87 -6.15
N LEU A 141 3.45 -24.59 -6.03
CA LEU A 141 3.48 -23.89 -4.76
C LEU A 141 2.27 -24.23 -3.91
N ASP A 142 2.41 -24.17 -2.60
CA ASP A 142 1.29 -24.06 -1.67
C ASP A 142 1.05 -22.61 -1.22
N ALA A 143 -0.06 -22.38 -0.51
CA ALA A 143 -0.44 -21.04 -0.06
C ALA A 143 0.58 -20.43 0.91
N SER A 144 1.23 -21.25 1.75
CA SER A 144 2.20 -20.79 2.73
C SER A 144 3.54 -20.41 2.09
N GLU A 145 3.96 -21.15 1.06
CA GLU A 145 5.12 -20.82 0.24
C GLU A 145 4.91 -19.50 -0.50
N LEU A 146 3.72 -19.33 -1.10
CA LEU A 146 3.37 -18.10 -1.80
C LEU A 146 3.30 -16.89 -0.84
N GLU A 147 2.72 -17.04 0.35
CA GLU A 147 2.76 -16.01 1.40
C GLU A 147 4.20 -15.63 1.79
N GLY A 148 5.09 -16.63 1.88
CA GLY A 148 6.52 -16.43 2.16
C GLY A 148 7.24 -15.65 1.06
N ILE A 149 7.03 -16.02 -0.21
CA ILE A 149 7.58 -15.31 -1.38
C ILE A 149 7.15 -13.85 -1.36
N ILE A 150 5.84 -13.60 -1.20
CA ILE A 150 5.29 -12.23 -1.24
C ILE A 150 5.79 -11.40 -0.06
N THR A 151 5.89 -11.99 1.13
CA THR A 151 6.44 -11.30 2.30
C THR A 151 7.92 -10.95 2.09
N GLY A 152 8.69 -11.84 1.46
CA GLY A 152 10.08 -11.56 1.08
C GLY A 152 10.20 -10.43 0.06
N VAL A 153 9.35 -10.45 -0.98
CA VAL A 153 9.28 -9.40 -2.01
C VAL A 153 8.84 -8.05 -1.41
N TRP A 154 7.97 -8.06 -0.41
CA TRP A 154 7.55 -6.84 0.28
C TRP A 154 8.72 -6.08 0.89
N GLY A 155 9.79 -6.75 1.32
CA GLY A 155 11.01 -6.06 1.78
C GLY A 155 11.61 -5.10 0.73
N VAL A 156 11.41 -5.39 -0.56
CA VAL A 156 11.85 -4.55 -1.68
C VAL A 156 10.75 -3.57 -2.11
N VAL A 157 9.51 -4.05 -2.21
CA VAL A 157 8.36 -3.25 -2.67
C VAL A 157 7.93 -2.22 -1.63
N GLY A 158 8.03 -2.54 -0.34
CA GLY A 158 7.73 -1.63 0.77
C GLY A 158 8.55 -0.35 0.70
N GLY A 159 9.84 -0.44 0.36
CA GLY A 159 10.68 0.75 0.13
C GLY A 159 10.19 1.61 -1.04
N MET A 160 9.71 1.00 -2.12
CA MET A 160 9.12 1.75 -3.25
C MET A 160 7.78 2.40 -2.87
N ALA A 161 6.98 1.72 -2.03
CA ALA A 161 5.74 2.26 -1.51
C ALA A 161 6.01 3.47 -0.61
N ASP A 162 6.99 3.36 0.29
CA ASP A 162 7.43 4.45 1.15
C ASP A 162 7.96 5.65 0.32
N ASP A 163 8.76 5.39 -0.72
CA ASP A 163 9.24 6.42 -1.64
C ASP A 163 8.11 7.13 -2.39
N ALA A 164 7.06 6.39 -2.78
CA ALA A 164 5.90 6.96 -3.44
C ALA A 164 5.07 7.81 -2.47
N LEU A 165 4.84 7.30 -1.26
CA LEU A 165 4.12 8.02 -0.20
C LEU A 165 4.86 9.28 0.23
N GLY A 166 6.20 9.25 0.28
CA GLY A 166 7.05 10.41 0.58
C GLY A 166 7.00 11.53 -0.47
N LYS A 167 6.43 11.29 -1.66
CA LYS A 167 6.25 12.31 -2.70
C LYS A 167 4.94 13.11 -2.55
N ILE A 168 4.05 12.72 -1.66
CA ILE A 168 2.80 13.46 -1.42
C ILE A 168 3.17 14.82 -0.83
N PRO A 169 2.92 15.94 -1.53
CA PRO A 169 3.31 17.25 -1.03
C PRO A 169 2.44 17.59 0.19
N MET A 170 3.09 17.98 1.28
CA MET A 170 2.38 18.58 2.41
C MET A 170 1.80 19.94 1.97
N PRO A 171 0.57 20.29 2.41
CA PRO A 171 0.03 21.62 2.19
C PRO A 171 0.99 22.66 2.78
N ALA A 172 1.58 23.50 1.93
CA ALA A 172 2.40 24.61 2.37
C ALA A 172 1.53 25.86 2.57
N ILE A 173 1.65 26.50 3.73
CA ILE A 173 1.08 27.83 3.95
C ILE A 173 2.18 28.85 3.70
N ALA A 174 1.96 29.77 2.76
CA ALA A 174 2.94 30.78 2.40
C ALA A 174 3.37 31.59 3.64
N GLY A 175 4.68 31.62 3.90
CA GLY A 175 5.27 32.35 5.03
C GLY A 175 5.30 31.59 6.37
N ILE A 176 4.83 30.34 6.42
CA ILE A 176 4.92 29.50 7.63
C ILE A 176 5.86 28.33 7.36
N GLN A 177 6.94 28.25 8.15
CA GLN A 177 7.77 27.05 8.18
C GLN A 177 7.13 26.06 9.16
N LEU A 178 6.73 24.92 8.62
CA LEU A 178 6.19 23.82 9.40
C LEU A 178 7.33 23.09 10.11
N GLY A 179 7.18 22.88 11.42
CA GLY A 179 8.04 22.02 12.24
C GLY A 179 7.70 20.54 12.04
N ALA A 180 8.34 19.67 12.82
CA ALA A 180 8.09 18.23 12.76
C ALA A 180 6.63 17.92 13.20
N PRO A 181 5.78 17.36 12.32
CA PRO A 181 4.42 17.03 12.67
C PRO A 181 4.37 15.92 13.73
N THR A 182 3.49 16.07 14.72
CA THR A 182 3.00 14.92 15.50
C THR A 182 1.76 14.37 14.82
N VAL A 183 1.61 13.04 14.81
CA VAL A 183 0.49 12.39 14.13
C VAL A 183 -0.26 11.50 15.08
N GLU A 184 -1.57 11.68 15.10
CA GLU A 184 -2.49 10.90 15.92
C GLU A 184 -3.66 10.39 15.07
N GLY A 185 -3.78 9.06 14.98
CA GLY A 185 -4.97 8.42 14.45
C GLY A 185 -6.16 8.57 15.39
N ASN A 186 -7.30 8.99 14.84
CA ASN A 186 -8.59 9.07 15.52
C ASN A 186 -9.66 8.43 14.63
N ALA A 187 -10.80 8.00 15.18
CA ALA A 187 -11.81 7.31 14.39
C ALA A 187 -12.26 8.14 13.17
N GLY A 188 -11.92 7.67 11.96
CA GLY A 188 -12.25 8.30 10.68
C GLY A 188 -11.29 9.39 10.20
N TYR A 189 -10.25 9.74 10.99
CA TYR A 189 -9.34 10.84 10.67
C TYR A 189 -7.90 10.59 11.13
N LEU A 190 -6.94 10.98 10.31
CA LEU A 190 -5.57 11.22 10.75
C LEU A 190 -5.44 12.70 11.13
N VAL A 191 -5.09 13.00 12.37
CA VAL A 191 -4.83 14.37 12.83
C VAL A 191 -3.33 14.58 12.88
N MET A 192 -2.88 15.67 12.27
CA MET A 192 -1.50 16.12 12.28
C MET A 192 -1.45 17.46 13.01
N ASP A 193 -0.67 17.56 14.08
CA ASP A 193 -0.36 18.84 14.71
C ASP A 193 1.06 19.26 14.30
N VAL A 194 1.13 20.39 13.61
CA VAL A 194 2.36 20.89 13.00
C VAL A 194 2.83 22.12 13.76
N GLY A 195 3.86 21.92 14.59
CA GLY A 195 4.50 22.98 15.38
C GLY A 195 5.17 24.05 14.53
N ALA A 196 5.40 25.24 15.10
CA ALA A 196 6.44 26.13 14.59
C ALA A 196 7.82 25.57 15.03
N PRO A 197 8.90 25.76 14.25
CA PRO A 197 10.23 25.27 14.61
C PRO A 197 10.76 25.86 15.92
#